data_AF-A0A6J0L6G6-F1
#
_entry.id   AF-A0A6J0L6G6-F1
#
_cell.length_a   1.000
_cell.length_b   1.000
_cell.length_c   1.000
_cell.angle_alpha   90.00
_cell.angle_beta   90.00
_cell.angle_gamma   90.00
#
_symmetry.space_group_name_H-M   'P 1'
#
loop_
_entity.id
_entity.type
_entity.pdbx_description
1 polymer ?
#
loop_
_entity_poly.entity_id
_entity_poly.type
_entity_poly.pdbx_seq_one_letter_code
_entity_poly.pdbx_strand_id
1 'polypeptide(L)'
;MQLASSSVLPMALQSALELDLLEIMAKNAFQMSTVEIAAHLPTTNPEAPVMLDRILRLLSAYSILTCSVRKLPGGNCVDCSFFSHEPRQSLHGKLVHS
;
A
#
# COMPACT_ATOMS: atom_id res chain seq x y z
N MET A 1 -19.11 10.26 8.69
CA MET A 1 -20.12 9.46 7.96
C MET A 1 -19.49 8.17 7.43
N GLN A 2 -19.26 7.14 8.25
CA GLN A 2 -18.61 5.88 7.80
C GLN A 2 -19.63 4.84 7.30
N LEU A 3 -20.81 4.77 7.92
CA LEU A 3 -21.87 3.80 7.55
C LEU A 3 -22.44 4.05 6.15
N ALA A 4 -22.55 5.33 5.75
CA ALA A 4 -23.00 5.74 4.42
C ALA A 4 -21.99 5.40 3.30
N SER A 5 -20.73 5.14 3.65
CA SER A 5 -19.66 4.78 2.70
C SER A 5 -19.11 3.38 2.98
N SER A 6 -19.87 2.55 3.69
CA SER A 6 -19.48 1.19 4.08
C SER A 6 -19.21 0.27 2.89
N SER A 7 -19.83 0.53 1.74
CA SER A 7 -19.60 -0.20 0.48
C SER A 7 -18.31 0.20 -0.24
N VAL A 8 -17.72 1.35 0.08
CA VAL A 8 -16.53 1.86 -0.60
C VAL A 8 -15.29 1.03 -0.27
N LEU A 9 -15.16 0.57 0.98
CA LEU A 9 -14.08 -0.32 1.40
C LEU A 9 -14.09 -1.67 0.64
N PRO A 10 -15.17 -2.46 0.65
CA PRO A 10 -15.17 -3.75 -0.05
C PRO A 10 -14.97 -3.58 -1.56
N MET A 11 -15.50 -2.51 -2.17
CA MET A 11 -15.22 -2.22 -3.58
C MET A 11 -13.73 -1.94 -3.83
N ALA A 12 -13.08 -1.13 -2.99
CA ALA A 12 -11.66 -0.84 -3.15
C ALA A 12 -10.77 -2.05 -2.89
N LEU A 13 -11.12 -2.89 -1.91
CA LEU A 13 -10.44 -4.14 -1.64
C LEU A 13 -10.59 -5.11 -2.83
N GLN A 14 -11.79 -5.20 -3.39
CA GLN A 14 -12.03 -6.01 -4.59
C GLN A 14 -11.18 -5.52 -5.76
N SER A 15 -11.14 -4.21 -6.05
CA SER A 15 -10.28 -3.68 -7.11
C SER A 15 -8.79 -3.96 -6.87
N ALA A 16 -8.33 -3.90 -5.62
CA ALA A 16 -6.94 -4.24 -5.29
C ALA A 16 -6.61 -5.73 -5.51
N LEU A 17 -7.59 -6.62 -5.37
CA LEU A 17 -7.46 -8.04 -5.70
C LEU A 17 -7.51 -8.28 -7.21
N GLU A 18 -8.43 -7.65 -7.93
CA GLU A 18 -8.54 -7.78 -9.39
C GLU A 18 -7.31 -7.26 -10.13
N LEU A 19 -6.64 -6.23 -9.56
CA LEU A 19 -5.39 -5.69 -10.06
C LEU A 19 -4.15 -6.35 -9.46
N ASP A 20 -4.31 -7.41 -8.65
CA ASP A 20 -3.20 -8.17 -8.05
C ASP A 20 -2.23 -7.32 -7.19
N LEU A 21 -2.68 -6.16 -6.69
CA LEU A 21 -1.83 -5.18 -6.01
C LEU A 21 -1.20 -5.77 -4.76
N LEU A 22 -1.97 -6.57 -4.02
CA LEU A 22 -1.51 -7.19 -2.78
C LEU A 22 -0.42 -8.24 -3.03
N GLU A 23 -0.52 -9.00 -4.12
CA GLU A 23 0.49 -9.99 -4.51
C GLU A 23 1.76 -9.29 -5.03
N ILE A 24 1.62 -8.25 -5.86
CA ILE A 24 2.76 -7.43 -6.32
C ILE A 24 3.56 -6.91 -5.12
N MET A 25 2.87 -6.37 -4.11
CA MET A 25 3.51 -5.86 -2.89
C MET A 25 4.13 -6.99 -2.04
N ALA A 26 3.46 -8.13 -1.94
CA ALA A 26 3.98 -9.29 -1.20
C ALA A 26 5.26 -9.86 -1.82
N LYS A 27 5.35 -9.91 -3.15
CA LYS A 27 6.50 -10.45 -3.88
C LYS A 27 7.75 -9.59 -3.74
N ASN A 28 7.59 -8.28 -3.57
CA ASN A 28 8.70 -7.36 -3.49
C ASN A 28 9.26 -7.22 -2.07
N ALA A 29 8.55 -7.64 -1.01
CA ALA A 29 9.01 -7.62 0.39
C ALA A 29 9.58 -6.27 0.91
N PHE A 30 9.40 -5.17 0.16
CA PHE A 30 9.82 -3.81 0.51
C PHE A 30 8.68 -2.82 0.26
N GLN A 31 8.80 -1.58 0.79
CA GLN A 31 7.79 -0.54 0.61
C GLN A 31 7.84 0.04 -0.81
N MET A 32 6.74 -0.06 -1.55
CA MET A 32 6.66 0.37 -2.95
C MET A 32 5.87 1.67 -3.09
N SER A 33 6.35 2.56 -3.95
CA SER A 33 5.58 3.72 -4.43
C SER A 33 4.48 3.29 -5.40
N THR A 34 3.47 4.14 -5.60
CA THR A 34 2.39 3.87 -6.56
C THR A 34 2.87 3.81 -8.01
N VAL A 35 3.97 4.50 -8.32
CA VAL A 35 4.62 4.48 -9.63
C VAL A 35 5.29 3.12 -9.87
N GLU A 36 6.00 2.59 -8.86
CA GLU A 36 6.59 1.26 -8.93
C GLU A 36 5.52 0.18 -9.07
N ILE A 37 4.44 0.26 -8.29
CA ILE A 37 3.31 -0.68 -8.39
C ILE A 37 2.68 -0.62 -9.79
N ALA A 38 2.47 0.59 -10.34
CA ALA A 38 1.92 0.76 -11.69
C ALA A 38 2.82 0.15 -12.77
N ALA A 39 4.14 0.18 -12.59
CA ALA A 39 5.10 -0.40 -13.53
C ALA A 39 5.04 -1.94 -13.60
N HIS A 40 4.51 -2.60 -12.56
CA HIS A 40 4.27 -4.05 -12.58
C HIS A 40 2.96 -4.44 -13.28
N LEU A 41 2.06 -3.47 -13.51
CA LEU A 41 0.81 -3.73 -14.21
C LEU A 41 1.00 -3.58 -15.72
N PRO A 42 0.32 -4.39 -16.55
CA PRO A 42 0.32 -4.23 -18.00
C PRO A 42 -0.59 -3.06 -18.41
N THR A 43 -0.26 -1.84 -17.97
CA THR A 43 -1.03 -0.62 -18.23
C THR A 43 -0.17 0.45 -18.87
N THR A 44 -0.73 1.13 -19.86
CA THR A 44 -0.13 2.31 -20.50
C THR A 44 -0.76 3.61 -20.00
N ASN A 45 -1.67 3.53 -19.02
CA ASN A 45 -2.41 4.68 -18.54
C ASN A 45 -1.53 5.58 -17.65
N PRO A 46 -1.23 6.83 -18.06
CA PRO A 46 -0.43 7.75 -17.26
C PRO A 46 -1.08 8.13 -15.92
N GLU A 47 -2.41 7.98 -15.79
CA GLU A 47 -3.15 8.24 -14.57
C GLU A 47 -3.19 7.03 -13.61
N ALA A 48 -2.65 5.87 -14.01
CA ALA A 48 -2.66 4.67 -13.18
C ALA A 48 -2.04 4.88 -11.78
N PRO A 49 -0.87 5.51 -11.61
CA PRO A 49 -0.29 5.74 -10.28
C PRO A 49 -1.21 6.56 -9.37
N VAL A 50 -1.95 7.52 -9.92
CA VAL A 50 -2.89 8.38 -9.17
C VAL A 50 -4.13 7.58 -8.75
N MET A 51 -4.64 6.72 -9.62
CA MET A 51 -5.77 5.85 -9.28
C MET A 51 -5.38 4.82 -8.21
N LEU A 52 -4.19 4.23 -8.34
CA LEU A 52 -3.65 3.31 -7.35
C LEU A 52 -3.45 3.99 -5.99
N ASP A 53 -2.92 5.22 -5.95
CA ASP A 53 -2.78 5.98 -4.71
C ASP A 53 -4.11 6.09 -3.95
N ARG A 54 -5.21 6.39 -4.67
CA ARG A 54 -6.54 6.52 -4.05
C ARG A 54 -7.03 5.21 -3.45
N ILE A 55 -6.81 4.08 -4.15
CA ILE A 55 -7.20 2.75 -3.67
C ILE A 55 -6.36 2.37 -2.45
N LEU A 56 -5.02 2.43 -2.57
CA LEU A 56 -4.09 2.01 -1.51
C LEU A 56 -4.22 2.90 -0.27
N ARG A 57 -4.44 4.20 -0.44
CA ARG A 57 -4.67 5.12 0.67
C ARG A 57 -5.98 4.83 1.40
N LEU A 58 -7.03 4.45 0.69
CA LEU A 58 -8.27 4.01 1.31
C LEU A 58 -8.03 2.73 2.12
N LEU A 59 -7.38 1.73 1.55
CA LEU A 59 -7.03 0.50 2.28
C LEU A 59 -6.14 0.77 3.51
N SER A 60 -5.20 1.69 3.40
CA SER A 60 -4.36 2.11 4.53
C SER A 60 -5.14 2.85 5.61
N ALA A 61 -6.15 3.65 5.25
CA ALA A 61 -7.03 4.30 6.22
C ALA A 61 -7.86 3.29 7.05
N TYR A 62 -8.05 2.07 6.55
CA TYR A 62 -8.65 0.95 7.28
C TYR A 62 -7.62 -0.01 7.88
N SER A 63 -6.34 0.39 7.95
CA SER A 63 -5.22 -0.39 8.49
C SER A 63 -4.98 -1.74 7.81
N ILE A 64 -5.45 -1.93 6.57
CA ILE A 64 -5.18 -3.13 5.76
C ILE A 64 -3.75 -3.07 5.21
N LEU A 65 -3.30 -1.86 4.87
CA LEU A 65 -1.95 -1.57 4.38
C LEU A 65 -1.26 -0.57 5.30
N THR A 66 0.07 -0.69 5.39
CA THR A 66 0.89 0.35 6.03
C THR A 66 1.34 1.32 4.95
N CYS A 67 1.15 2.63 5.17
CA CYS A 67 1.74 3.68 4.34
C CYS A 67 2.85 4.39 5.12
N SER A 68 3.89 4.82 4.41
CA SER A 68 4.96 5.66 4.94
C SER A 68 5.24 6.79 3.98
N VAL A 69 5.35 8.00 4.51
CA VAL A 69 5.65 9.17 3.70
C VAL A 69 7.17 9.35 3.62
N ARG A 70 7.72 9.23 2.40
CA ARG A 70 9.12 9.59 2.13
C ARG A 70 9.19 11.01 1.58
N LYS A 71 10.04 11.83 2.21
CA LYS A 71 10.39 13.16 1.68
C LYS A 71 11.46 12.96 0.62
N LEU A 72 11.16 13.30 -0.64
CA LEU A 72 12.19 13.34 -1.67
C LEU A 72 13.13 14.53 -1.41
N PRO A 73 14.44 14.37 -1.67
CA PRO A 73 15.40 15.48 -1.65
C PRO A 73 15.06 16.45 -2.80
N GLY A 74 14.18 17.41 -2.53
CA GLY A 74 13.59 18.30 -3.55
C GLY A 74 12.41 19.16 -3.06
N GLY A 75 11.81 18.82 -1.90
CA GLY A 75 11.06 19.78 -1.09
C GLY A 75 9.56 19.94 -1.35
N ASN A 76 8.95 19.21 -2.29
CA ASN A 76 7.50 19.31 -2.52
C ASN A 76 6.77 18.01 -2.89
N CYS A 77 7.45 16.94 -3.30
CA CYS A 77 6.81 15.64 -3.51
C CYS A 77 6.98 14.74 -2.28
N VAL A 78 5.86 14.45 -1.62
CA VAL A 78 5.73 13.35 -0.66
C VAL A 78 5.36 12.10 -1.44
N ASP A 79 6.26 11.11 -1.48
CA ASP A 79 5.91 9.80 -2.03
C ASP A 79 5.39 8.91 -0.91
N CYS A 80 4.18 8.38 -1.10
CA CYS A 80 3.59 7.42 -0.19
C CYS A 80 4.07 6.03 -0.62
N SER A 81 4.95 5.43 0.19
CA SER A 81 5.37 4.05 0.01
C SER A 81 4.43 3.14 0.80
N PHE A 82 3.90 2.11 0.15
CA PHE A 82 2.93 1.18 0.73
C PHE A 82 3.54 -0.20 0.97
N PHE A 83 3.07 -0.89 2.01
CA PHE A 83 3.46 -2.26 2.33
C PHE A 83 2.24 -3.05 2.81
N SER A 84 2.07 -4.27 2.29
CA SER A 84 1.05 -5.20 2.78
C SER A 84 1.36 -5.57 4.22
N HIS A 85 0.35 -5.55 5.10
CA HIS A 85 0.51 -5.97 6.48
C HIS A 85 0.76 -7.49 6.52
N GLU A 86 2.01 -7.92 6.29
CA GLU A 86 2.43 -9.24 6.72
C GLU A 86 2.29 -9.26 8.25
N PRO A 87 1.65 -10.28 8.84
CA PRO A 87 1.71 -10.45 10.28
C PRO A 87 3.17 -10.72 10.61
N ARG A 88 3.91 -9.67 11.01
CA ARG A 88 5.19 -9.82 11.68
C ARG A 88 4.92 -10.76 12.85
N GLN A 89 5.31 -12.02 12.70
CA GLN A 89 5.43 -12.91 13.83
C GLN A 89 6.44 -12.22 14.74
N SER A 90 5.91 -11.64 15.80
CA SER A 90 6.66 -11.18 16.95
C SER A 90 7.36 -12.41 17.55
N LEU A 91 8.51 -12.80 16.99
CA LEU A 91 9.51 -13.47 17.80
C LEU A 91 9.96 -12.44 18.84
N HIS A 92 9.31 -12.54 19.99
CA HIS A 92 9.69 -11.93 21.24
C HIS A 92 11.22 -11.99 21.38
N GLY A 93 11.81 -10.83 21.65
CA GLY A 93 13.12 -10.79 22.25
C GLY A 93 13.12 -11.64 23.53
N LYS A 94 13.97 -12.66 23.57
CA LYS A 94 14.71 -12.93 24.79
C LYS A 94 16.04 -12.20 24.68
N LEU A 95 16.07 -11.11 25.45
CA LEU A 95 17.21 -10.27 25.78
C LEU A 95 18.26 -11.05 26.61
N VAL A 96 19.48 -10.52 26.58
CA VAL A 96 20.52 -10.54 27.63
C VAL A 96 21.46 -11.76 27.69
N HIS A 97 22.69 -11.50 27.22
CA HIS A 97 23.95 -11.66 27.95
C HIS A 97 24.03 -12.85 28.93
N SER A 98 24.88 -13.83 28.59
CA SER A 98 25.87 -14.39 29.53
C SER A 98 27.00 -15.06 28.76
#